data_AF-A0A641AQQ8-F1
#
_entry.id   AF-A0A641AQQ8-F1
#
_cell.length_a   1.000
_cell.length_b   1.000
_cell.length_c   1.000
_cell.angle_alpha   90.00
_cell.angle_beta   90.00
_cell.angle_gamma   90.00
#
_symmetry.space_group_name_H-M   'P 1'
#
loop_
_entity.id
_entity.type
_entity.pdbx_description
1 polymer ?
#
loop_
_entity_poly.entity_id
_entity_poly.type
_entity_poly.pdbx_seq_one_letter_code
_entity_poly.pdbx_strand_id
1 'polypeptide(L)'
;MRSSLLSRSVVAAAALAIGSVALAAVPANAATSTGITRDMVLAAASVVRAEAGSSQNPESGGSPATQAALNALVSRTCDLSSGKPVQSFGSAVDVPDGVDGVAVTAVIATSLSPSDLESVETCSFVAVAPVGNVTTFTGSVTVRTLSIVLENGGIGFGSGSSSTKVFELSGDVFASPRVQAKGEIAFAGLQADGLVKSPVGNAFTTTKVADKKSKAVKKAAKKKYERRIAAAKKTYAKALKRAGRNAAERTAARTAYVSRRAAVRSTYAYSIAGYKLVKIRSTQTDGRRFSASTDNFLFS
;
A
#
# COMPACT_ATOMS: atom_id res chain seq x y z
N MET A 1 -22.11 64.17 18.10
CA MET A 1 -23.09 63.50 17.21
C MET A 1 -22.34 63.15 15.93
N ARG A 2 -21.60 62.03 15.80
CA ARG A 2 -22.01 60.62 15.64
C ARG A 2 -23.17 60.42 14.67
N SER A 3 -22.84 60.13 13.41
CA SER A 3 -23.67 59.35 12.48
C SER A 3 -22.76 58.45 11.62
N SER A 4 -22.84 57.16 11.90
CA SER A 4 -22.22 56.05 11.20
C SER A 4 -23.11 55.62 10.03
N LEU A 5 -22.53 55.28 8.88
CA LEU A 5 -23.18 54.42 7.89
C LEU A 5 -22.23 53.30 7.46
N LEU A 6 -22.44 52.18 8.13
CA LEU A 6 -22.09 50.82 7.71
C LEU A 6 -22.67 50.53 6.33
N SER A 7 -21.85 50.02 5.41
CA SER A 7 -22.35 49.21 4.29
C SER A 7 -21.65 47.86 4.31
N ARG A 8 -22.41 46.87 4.78
CA ARG A 8 -22.06 45.45 4.83
C ARG A 8 -22.20 44.88 3.42
N SER A 9 -21.11 44.44 2.81
CA SER A 9 -21.14 43.54 1.66
C SER A 9 -20.87 42.12 2.14
N VAL A 10 -21.95 41.34 2.24
CA VAL A 10 -21.92 39.90 2.51
C VAL A 10 -21.46 39.22 1.22
N VAL A 11 -20.19 38.81 1.17
CA VAL A 11 -19.69 37.92 0.11
C VAL A 11 -19.93 36.49 0.61
N ALA A 12 -21.01 35.87 0.13
CA ALA A 12 -21.25 34.45 0.28
C ALA A 12 -20.19 33.68 -0.53
N ALA A 13 -19.10 33.30 0.13
CA ALA A 13 -18.17 32.31 -0.40
C ALA A 13 -18.81 30.94 -0.21
N ALA A 14 -19.31 30.36 -1.29
CA ALA A 14 -19.66 28.95 -1.35
C ALA A 14 -18.39 28.14 -1.09
N ALA A 15 -18.18 27.75 0.16
CA ALA A 15 -17.22 26.73 0.52
C ALA A 15 -17.75 25.41 -0.04
N LEU A 16 -17.25 25.02 -1.21
CA LEU A 16 -17.30 23.63 -1.66
C LEU A 16 -16.68 22.79 -0.54
N ALA A 17 -17.56 22.11 0.19
CA ALA A 17 -17.20 21.03 1.08
C ALA A 17 -16.60 19.91 0.24
N ILE A 18 -15.30 20.01 -0.04
CA ILE A 18 -14.50 18.83 -0.29
C ILE A 18 -14.46 18.15 1.08
N GLY A 19 -15.42 17.24 1.28
CA GLY A 19 -15.40 16.25 2.34
C GLY A 19 -14.07 15.52 2.23
N SER A 20 -13.07 16.07 2.90
CA SER A 20 -11.84 15.39 3.19
C SER A 20 -12.26 14.32 4.17
N VAL A 21 -12.64 13.16 3.64
CA VAL A 21 -12.41 11.93 4.37
C VAL A 21 -10.89 11.89 4.50
N ALA A 22 -10.40 12.57 5.53
CA ALA A 22 -9.21 12.13 6.20
C ALA A 22 -9.61 10.75 6.73
N LEU A 23 -9.53 9.72 5.87
CA LEU A 23 -8.92 8.50 6.32
C LEU A 23 -7.62 9.00 6.94
N ALA A 24 -7.62 9.14 8.26
CA ALA A 24 -6.38 9.08 9.00
C ALA A 24 -5.65 7.92 8.34
N ALA A 25 -4.50 8.20 7.74
CA ALA A 25 -3.60 7.17 7.30
C ALA A 25 -3.24 6.41 8.58
N VAL A 26 -4.08 5.45 8.94
CA VAL A 26 -3.76 4.44 9.93
C VAL A 26 -2.42 3.92 9.42
N PRO A 27 -1.35 3.96 10.23
CA PRO A 27 -0.04 3.51 9.80
C PRO A 27 -0.24 2.16 9.11
N ALA A 28 0.40 1.98 7.95
CA ALA A 28 0.28 0.83 7.04
C ALA A 28 0.87 -0.48 7.63
N ASN A 29 0.64 -0.65 8.94
CA ASN A 29 0.94 -1.75 9.84
C ASN A 29 -0.28 -1.94 10.77
N ALA A 30 -1.51 -1.68 10.31
CA ALA A 30 -2.69 -1.85 11.15
C ALA A 30 -2.86 -3.35 11.36
N ALA A 31 -2.44 -3.82 12.53
CA ALA A 31 -2.67 -5.20 12.90
C ALA A 31 -4.15 -5.52 12.73
N THR A 32 -4.46 -6.73 12.23
CA THR A 32 -5.83 -7.23 12.17
C THR A 32 -6.51 -7.15 13.55
N SER A 33 -7.82 -7.37 13.65
CA SER A 33 -8.49 -7.40 14.96
C SER A 33 -7.90 -8.43 15.94
N THR A 34 -7.21 -9.46 15.42
CA THR A 34 -6.48 -10.47 16.21
C THR A 34 -5.03 -10.06 16.49
N GLY A 35 -4.57 -8.93 15.97
CA GLY A 35 -3.20 -8.46 16.13
C GLY A 35 -2.22 -9.05 15.12
N ILE A 36 -2.63 -9.89 14.15
CA ILE A 36 -1.71 -10.37 13.10
C ILE A 36 -1.24 -9.20 12.24
N THR A 37 0.07 -9.09 12.02
CA THR A 37 0.70 -8.07 11.17
C THR A 37 1.20 -8.67 9.85
N ARG A 38 1.39 -7.81 8.84
CA ARG A 38 1.99 -8.16 7.55
C ARG A 38 3.30 -8.94 7.70
N ASP A 39 4.23 -8.44 8.50
CA ASP A 39 5.55 -9.06 8.65
C ASP A 39 5.47 -10.47 9.26
N MET A 40 4.51 -10.72 10.15
CA MET A 40 4.29 -12.07 10.71
C MET A 40 3.80 -13.05 9.64
N VAL A 41 2.88 -12.62 8.77
CA VAL A 41 2.35 -13.45 7.68
C VAL A 41 3.45 -13.76 6.67
N LEU A 42 4.20 -12.75 6.24
CA LEU A 42 5.29 -12.92 5.27
C LEU A 42 6.43 -13.79 5.84
N ALA A 43 6.78 -13.62 7.12
CA ALA A 43 7.77 -14.46 7.78
C ALA A 43 7.30 -15.92 7.86
N ALA A 44 6.06 -16.17 8.29
CA ALA A 44 5.49 -17.51 8.37
C ALA A 44 5.40 -18.19 7.00
N ALA A 45 4.91 -17.50 5.97
CA ALA A 45 4.83 -18.02 4.62
C ALA A 45 6.22 -18.37 4.06
N SER A 46 7.23 -17.52 4.32
CA SER A 46 8.60 -17.76 3.87
C SER A 46 9.23 -19.00 4.51
N VAL A 47 9.04 -19.22 5.82
CA VAL A 47 9.64 -20.40 6.50
C VAL A 47 8.92 -21.68 6.13
N VAL A 48 7.59 -21.66 6.03
CA VAL A 48 6.79 -22.82 5.58
C VAL A 48 7.17 -23.23 4.16
N ARG A 49 7.31 -22.25 3.25
CA ARG A 49 7.73 -22.52 1.87
C ARG A 49 9.17 -23.07 1.79
N ALA A 50 10.08 -22.55 2.61
CA ALA A 50 11.46 -23.04 2.65
C ALA A 50 11.53 -24.51 3.06
N GLU A 51 10.64 -24.94 3.97
CA GLU A 51 10.57 -26.34 4.41
C GLU A 51 9.88 -27.27 3.41
N ALA A 52 8.87 -26.79 2.68
CA ALA A 52 8.22 -27.58 1.62
C ALA A 52 9.22 -28.06 0.55
N GLY A 53 10.30 -27.31 0.32
CA GLY A 53 11.39 -27.70 -0.59
C GLY A 53 12.42 -28.67 0.02
N SER A 54 12.38 -28.90 1.34
CA SER A 54 13.25 -29.85 2.03
C SER A 54 12.50 -31.16 2.25
N SER A 55 12.90 -32.24 1.58
CA SER A 55 12.28 -33.58 1.71
C SER A 55 12.46 -34.24 3.09
N GLN A 56 12.54 -33.47 4.17
CA GLN A 56 12.64 -34.00 5.53
C GLN A 56 11.25 -34.45 6.00
N ASN A 57 11.21 -35.61 6.66
CA ASN A 57 10.02 -36.34 7.06
C ASN A 57 8.86 -35.42 7.56
N PRO A 58 7.65 -35.56 7.00
CA PRO A 58 6.46 -34.79 7.43
C PRO A 58 6.06 -35.06 8.89
N GLU A 59 6.62 -36.09 9.53
CA GLU A 59 6.31 -36.48 10.90
C GLU A 59 6.85 -35.52 11.97
N SER A 60 7.84 -34.66 11.68
CA SER A 60 8.49 -33.84 12.71
C SER A 60 7.80 -32.50 12.99
N GLY A 61 6.67 -32.18 12.33
CA GLY A 61 5.97 -30.90 12.54
C GLY A 61 6.79 -29.68 12.11
N GLY A 62 7.70 -29.80 11.14
CA GLY A 62 8.54 -28.70 10.69
C GLY A 62 9.69 -28.35 11.64
N SER A 63 10.57 -27.43 11.24
CA SER A 63 11.70 -26.99 12.06
C SER A 63 11.23 -26.13 13.24
N PRO A 64 12.06 -25.97 14.30
CA PRO A 64 11.76 -25.07 15.41
C PRO A 64 11.44 -23.63 14.97
N ALA A 65 12.04 -23.17 13.86
CA ALA A 65 11.78 -21.84 13.31
C ALA A 65 10.36 -21.73 12.71
N THR A 66 9.92 -22.75 11.98
CA THR A 66 8.57 -22.81 11.41
C THR A 66 7.52 -22.93 12.51
N GLN A 67 7.74 -23.79 13.50
CA GLN A 67 6.86 -23.88 14.65
C GLN A 67 6.76 -22.56 15.41
N ALA A 68 7.87 -21.86 15.64
CA ALA A 68 7.86 -20.55 16.29
C ALA A 68 7.04 -19.51 15.48
N ALA A 69 7.21 -19.46 14.16
CA ALA A 69 6.47 -18.53 13.30
C ALA A 69 4.96 -18.84 13.26
N LEU A 70 4.58 -20.11 13.13
CA LEU A 70 3.19 -20.54 13.13
C LEU A 70 2.54 -20.31 14.50
N ASN A 71 3.21 -20.69 15.60
CA ASN A 71 2.70 -20.48 16.96
C ASN A 71 2.51 -18.98 17.30
N ALA A 72 3.32 -18.10 16.72
CA ALA A 72 3.13 -16.65 16.86
C ALA A 72 1.81 -16.16 16.21
N LEU A 73 1.36 -16.78 15.12
CA LEU A 73 0.06 -16.49 14.50
C LEU A 73 -1.09 -17.17 15.26
N VAL A 74 -0.89 -18.42 15.69
CA VAL A 74 -1.89 -19.22 16.41
C VAL A 74 -2.23 -18.60 17.76
N SER A 75 -1.24 -18.18 18.54
CA SER A 75 -1.47 -17.53 19.86
C SER A 75 -2.27 -16.22 19.80
N ARG A 76 -2.37 -15.60 18.61
CA ARG A 76 -3.17 -14.39 18.38
C ARG A 76 -4.59 -14.67 17.91
N THR A 77 -4.81 -15.83 17.32
CA THR A 77 -6.06 -16.14 16.60
C THR A 77 -6.86 -17.23 17.31
N CYS A 78 -6.17 -18.25 17.79
CA CYS A 78 -6.74 -19.37 18.54
C CYS A 78 -6.71 -19.04 20.04
N ASP A 79 -7.83 -19.21 20.73
CA ASP A 79 -7.91 -19.03 22.18
C ASP A 79 -7.17 -20.19 22.87
N LEU A 80 -5.85 -20.08 22.95
CA LEU A 80 -5.02 -21.07 23.61
C LEU A 80 -5.23 -20.98 25.12
N SER A 81 -5.87 -22.00 25.69
CA SER A 81 -5.85 -22.20 27.14
C SER A 81 -4.40 -22.51 27.56
N SER A 82 -3.88 -21.78 28.55
CA SER A 82 -2.51 -21.95 29.05
C SER A 82 -2.19 -23.41 29.39
N GLY A 83 -1.09 -23.94 28.87
CA GLY A 83 -0.56 -25.25 29.25
C GLY A 83 -0.92 -26.43 28.34
N LYS A 84 -1.76 -26.24 27.30
CA LYS A 84 -1.99 -27.29 26.30
C LYS A 84 -0.85 -27.34 25.27
N PRO A 85 -0.30 -28.52 24.92
CA PRO A 85 0.61 -28.63 23.80
C PRO A 85 -0.11 -28.22 22.50
N VAL A 86 0.60 -27.43 21.70
CA VAL A 86 0.14 -26.95 20.40
C VAL A 86 1.13 -27.42 19.35
N GLN A 87 0.65 -28.20 18.40
CA GLN A 87 1.40 -28.53 17.20
C GLN A 87 0.77 -27.79 16.03
N SER A 88 1.55 -26.93 15.38
CA SER A 88 1.07 -26.12 14.27
C SER A 88 1.62 -26.61 12.94
N PHE A 89 0.78 -26.61 11.93
CA PHE A 89 1.10 -26.93 10.55
C PHE A 89 0.68 -25.76 9.67
N GLY A 90 1.36 -25.59 8.54
CA GLY A 90 1.01 -24.54 7.61
C GLY A 90 1.24 -24.94 6.17
N SER A 91 0.47 -24.32 5.28
CA SER A 91 0.68 -24.34 3.84
C SER A 91 0.84 -22.91 3.35
N ALA A 92 1.97 -22.61 2.71
CA ALA A 92 2.22 -21.29 2.15
C ALA A 92 1.60 -21.18 0.75
N VAL A 93 1.37 -19.94 0.29
CA VAL A 93 1.02 -19.71 -1.12
C VAL A 93 2.13 -20.23 -2.03
N ASP A 94 1.77 -20.97 -3.07
CA ASP A 94 2.75 -21.68 -3.92
C ASP A 94 3.67 -20.70 -4.64
N VAL A 95 3.08 -19.69 -5.29
CA VAL A 95 3.79 -18.68 -6.08
C VAL A 95 3.35 -17.28 -5.65
N PRO A 96 4.16 -16.55 -4.86
CA PRO A 96 3.83 -15.19 -4.46
C PRO A 96 3.81 -14.24 -5.68
N ASP A 97 2.63 -13.74 -6.05
CA ASP A 97 2.44 -12.78 -7.15
C ASP A 97 2.08 -11.39 -6.62
N GLY A 98 2.98 -10.78 -5.86
CA GLY A 98 2.73 -9.50 -5.19
C GLY A 98 1.90 -9.60 -3.90
N VAL A 99 1.25 -10.74 -3.66
CA VAL A 99 0.67 -11.17 -2.38
C VAL A 99 1.30 -12.50 -1.99
N ASP A 100 1.53 -12.67 -0.70
CA ASP A 100 1.93 -13.93 -0.09
C ASP A 100 0.98 -14.24 1.08
N GLY A 101 0.95 -15.48 1.53
CA GLY A 101 0.06 -15.93 2.58
C GLY A 101 0.36 -17.33 3.08
N VAL A 102 -0.33 -17.68 4.14
CA VAL A 102 -0.23 -18.97 4.79
C VAL A 102 -1.60 -19.41 5.30
N ALA A 103 -1.96 -20.66 5.05
CA ALA A 103 -3.00 -21.36 5.75
C ALA A 103 -2.38 -22.08 6.96
N VAL A 104 -2.96 -21.91 8.14
CA VAL A 104 -2.42 -22.45 9.40
C VAL A 104 -3.45 -23.36 10.03
N THR A 105 -2.99 -24.48 10.56
CA THR A 105 -3.77 -25.46 11.33
C THR A 105 -3.02 -25.80 12.60
N ALA A 106 -3.62 -25.50 13.74
CA ALA A 106 -3.10 -25.84 15.06
C ALA A 106 -3.90 -27.00 15.65
N VAL A 107 -3.20 -28.04 16.09
CA VAL A 107 -3.75 -29.13 16.89
C VAL A 107 -3.49 -28.82 18.36
N ILE A 108 -4.58 -28.68 19.11
CA ILE A 108 -4.62 -28.37 20.53
C ILE A 108 -5.12 -29.63 21.23
N ALA A 109 -4.21 -30.44 21.75
CA ALA A 109 -4.56 -31.68 22.44
C ALA A 109 -4.19 -31.60 23.93
N THR A 110 -4.97 -32.26 24.80
CA THR A 110 -4.53 -32.54 26.17
C THR A 110 -3.69 -33.82 26.26
N SER A 111 -3.88 -34.73 25.31
CA SER A 111 -3.20 -36.02 25.17
C SER A 111 -3.28 -36.43 23.70
N LEU A 112 -2.19 -36.91 23.11
CA LEU A 112 -2.18 -37.52 21.77
C LEU A 112 -2.40 -39.04 21.83
N SER A 113 -2.90 -39.56 22.96
CA SER A 113 -3.22 -40.97 23.10
C SER A 113 -4.38 -41.34 22.15
N PRO A 114 -4.31 -42.48 21.44
CA PRO A 114 -5.38 -42.98 20.57
C PRO A 114 -6.75 -43.10 21.27
N SER A 115 -6.75 -43.22 22.60
CA SER A 115 -7.95 -43.32 23.43
C SER A 115 -8.61 -41.98 23.75
N ASP A 116 -7.93 -40.84 23.51
CA ASP A 116 -8.37 -39.50 23.90
C ASP A 116 -8.65 -38.60 22.69
N LEU A 117 -8.93 -39.17 21.51
CA LEU A 117 -9.12 -38.40 20.27
C LEU A 117 -10.32 -37.44 20.33
N GLU A 118 -11.31 -37.70 21.19
CA GLU A 118 -12.41 -36.77 21.47
C GLU A 118 -11.93 -35.45 22.13
N SER A 119 -10.74 -35.45 22.73
CA SER A 119 -10.12 -34.27 23.35
C SER A 119 -9.28 -33.44 22.37
N VAL A 120 -9.16 -33.87 21.11
CA VAL A 120 -8.45 -33.12 20.08
C VAL A 120 -9.30 -31.94 19.63
N GLU A 121 -8.79 -30.74 19.84
CA GLU A 121 -9.35 -29.50 19.32
C GLU A 121 -8.42 -28.99 18.22
N THR A 122 -8.97 -28.67 17.06
CA THR A 122 -8.20 -28.03 15.98
C THR A 122 -8.66 -26.60 15.77
N CYS A 123 -7.71 -25.73 15.42
CA CYS A 123 -7.95 -24.33 15.11
C CYS A 123 -7.25 -23.98 13.80
N SER A 124 -8.03 -23.62 12.78
CA SER A 124 -7.51 -23.32 11.46
C SER A 124 -7.96 -21.96 10.95
N PHE A 125 -7.07 -21.27 10.26
CA PHE A 125 -7.33 -19.95 9.66
C PHE A 125 -6.35 -19.71 8.52
N VAL A 126 -6.61 -18.67 7.73
CA VAL A 126 -5.70 -18.24 6.67
C VAL A 126 -5.31 -16.80 6.88
N ALA A 127 -4.10 -16.44 6.46
CA ALA A 127 -3.64 -15.06 6.47
C ALA A 127 -2.92 -14.72 5.16
N VAL A 128 -3.17 -13.53 4.63
CA VAL A 128 -2.55 -13.02 3.40
C VAL A 128 -2.07 -11.59 3.59
N ALA A 129 -0.95 -11.25 2.98
CA ALA A 129 -0.31 -9.94 3.05
C ALA A 129 0.37 -9.60 1.70
N PRO A 130 0.37 -8.33 1.24
CA PRO A 130 1.09 -7.96 0.05
C PRO A 130 2.60 -7.94 0.33
N VAL A 131 3.41 -8.34 -0.65
CA VAL A 131 4.87 -8.52 -0.47
C VAL A 131 5.59 -7.17 -0.46
N GLY A 132 5.08 -6.16 -1.17
CA GLY A 132 5.72 -4.85 -1.28
C GLY A 132 5.59 -3.99 -0.02
N ASN A 133 6.62 -3.21 0.30
CA ASN A 133 6.56 -2.28 1.44
C ASN A 133 5.55 -1.16 1.20
N VAL A 134 4.74 -0.84 2.22
CA VAL A 134 3.71 0.20 2.15
C VAL A 134 2.69 -0.05 1.03
N THR A 135 2.52 -1.32 0.64
CA THR A 135 1.52 -1.72 -0.35
C THR A 135 0.26 -2.19 0.35
N THR A 136 -0.87 -2.00 -0.29
CA THR A 136 -2.16 -2.52 0.16
C THR A 136 -2.76 -3.36 -0.93
N PHE A 137 -3.61 -4.33 -0.59
CA PHE A 137 -4.42 -5.05 -1.54
C PHE A 137 -5.89 -4.67 -1.42
N THR A 138 -6.64 -4.91 -2.48
CA THR A 138 -8.10 -4.94 -2.51
C THR A 138 -8.56 -6.11 -3.37
N GLY A 139 -9.61 -6.83 -2.99
CA GLY A 139 -10.08 -7.99 -3.75
C GLY A 139 -10.95 -8.91 -2.92
N SER A 140 -10.85 -10.21 -3.17
CA SER A 140 -11.57 -11.24 -2.42
C SER A 140 -10.68 -12.43 -2.10
N VAL A 141 -10.93 -13.07 -0.95
CA VAL A 141 -10.32 -14.36 -0.60
C VAL A 141 -11.42 -15.38 -0.33
N THR A 142 -11.32 -16.52 -0.99
CA THR A 142 -12.11 -17.71 -0.75
C THR A 142 -11.36 -18.61 0.21
N VAL A 143 -11.94 -18.86 1.37
CA VAL A 143 -11.42 -19.77 2.39
C VAL A 143 -12.20 -21.07 2.29
N ARG A 144 -11.49 -22.16 2.00
CA ARG A 144 -12.04 -23.51 1.98
C ARG A 144 -11.61 -24.21 3.24
N THR A 145 -12.53 -24.84 3.94
CA THR A 145 -12.22 -25.63 5.14
C THR A 145 -12.68 -27.06 4.95
N LEU A 146 -11.87 -28.01 5.39
CA LEU A 146 -12.19 -29.44 5.42
C LEU A 146 -12.03 -29.93 6.85
N SER A 147 -13.11 -30.40 7.47
CA SER A 147 -13.03 -31.10 8.74
C SER A 147 -13.14 -32.59 8.50
N ILE A 148 -12.28 -33.38 9.16
CA ILE A 148 -12.29 -34.85 9.07
C ILE A 148 -12.44 -35.42 10.47
N VAL A 149 -13.45 -36.28 10.66
CA VAL A 149 -13.67 -37.02 11.91
C VAL A 149 -12.62 -38.11 12.05
N LEU A 150 -12.04 -38.23 13.24
CA LEU A 150 -11.13 -39.32 13.57
C LEU A 150 -11.94 -40.52 14.06
N GLU A 151 -11.89 -41.65 13.36
CA GLU A 151 -12.56 -42.87 13.80
C GLU A 151 -11.77 -43.55 14.94
N ASN A 152 -12.50 -44.05 15.96
CA ASN A 152 -11.94 -44.77 17.11
C ASN A 152 -11.06 -45.94 16.65
N GLY A 153 -9.73 -45.81 16.83
CA GLY A 153 -8.77 -46.86 16.45
C GLY A 153 -7.67 -46.44 15.48
N GLY A 154 -7.67 -45.20 14.98
CA GLY A 154 -6.42 -44.51 14.59
C GLY A 154 -5.87 -44.72 13.18
N ILE A 155 -6.60 -45.26 12.21
CA ILE A 155 -6.07 -45.35 10.82
C ILE A 155 -7.15 -45.12 9.73
N GLY A 156 -8.27 -44.45 10.07
CA GLY A 156 -9.33 -44.13 9.12
C GLY A 156 -9.66 -42.64 9.13
N PHE A 157 -9.62 -42.01 7.96
CA PHE A 157 -10.26 -40.71 7.76
C PHE A 157 -11.76 -40.97 7.60
N GLY A 158 -12.57 -40.59 8.60
CA GLY A 158 -14.02 -40.73 8.55
C GLY A 158 -14.67 -39.78 7.56
N SER A 159 -15.99 -39.65 7.61
CA SER A 159 -16.72 -38.67 6.79
C SER A 159 -16.22 -37.25 7.09
N GLY A 160 -15.81 -36.53 6.04
CA GLY A 160 -15.42 -35.13 6.15
C GLY A 160 -16.55 -34.17 5.79
N SER A 161 -16.53 -32.97 6.37
CA SER A 161 -17.39 -31.86 5.92
C SER A 161 -16.54 -30.75 5.32
N SER A 162 -17.00 -30.18 4.20
CA SER A 162 -16.34 -29.05 3.56
C SER A 162 -17.19 -27.79 3.66
N SER A 163 -16.57 -26.65 3.94
CA SER A 163 -17.21 -25.34 3.86
C SER A 163 -16.40 -24.39 3.01
N THR A 164 -17.07 -23.46 2.34
CA THR A 164 -16.44 -22.39 1.55
C THR A 164 -17.03 -21.06 1.97
N LYS A 165 -16.17 -20.10 2.31
CA LYS A 165 -16.56 -18.72 2.66
C LYS A 165 -15.73 -17.73 1.87
N VAL A 166 -16.36 -16.64 1.42
CA VAL A 166 -15.69 -15.57 0.67
C VAL A 166 -15.61 -14.34 1.56
N PHE A 167 -14.46 -13.68 1.58
CA PHE A 167 -14.21 -12.48 2.38
C PHE A 167 -13.64 -11.33 1.54
N GLU A 168 -14.03 -10.12 1.97
CA GLU A 168 -13.47 -8.80 1.65
C GLU A 168 -11.95 -8.72 1.84
N LEU A 169 -11.12 -8.55 0.80
CA LEU A 169 -9.72 -8.16 0.99
C LEU A 169 -9.59 -6.63 0.93
N SER A 170 -9.04 -6.03 1.99
CA SER A 170 -8.69 -4.61 2.03
C SER A 170 -7.59 -4.36 3.06
N GLY A 171 -6.57 -3.59 2.69
CA GLY A 171 -5.50 -3.15 3.60
C GLY A 171 -4.15 -3.81 3.29
N ASP A 172 -3.28 -3.88 4.28
CA ASP A 172 -1.92 -4.42 4.21
C ASP A 172 -1.79 -5.83 4.81
N VAL A 173 -2.85 -6.34 5.44
CA VAL A 173 -2.91 -7.72 5.95
C VAL A 173 -4.37 -8.13 6.12
N PHE A 174 -4.66 -9.40 5.87
CA PHE A 174 -5.95 -10.02 6.14
C PHE A 174 -5.71 -11.33 6.89
N ALA A 175 -6.54 -11.61 7.88
CA ALA A 175 -6.63 -12.90 8.54
C ALA A 175 -8.10 -13.30 8.61
N SER A 176 -8.41 -14.54 8.19
CA SER A 176 -9.77 -15.05 8.28
C SER A 176 -10.18 -15.26 9.74
N PRO A 177 -11.49 -15.26 10.06
CA PRO A 177 -11.96 -15.85 11.31
C PRO A 177 -11.43 -17.27 11.46
N ARG A 178 -11.18 -17.70 12.70
CA ARG A 178 -10.79 -19.07 12.98
C ARG A 178 -11.94 -20.05 12.75
N VAL A 179 -11.58 -21.25 12.35
CA VAL A 179 -12.45 -22.42 12.31
C VAL A 179 -11.98 -23.37 13.39
N GLN A 180 -12.84 -23.62 14.37
CA GLN A 180 -12.58 -24.56 15.45
C GLN A 180 -13.37 -25.84 15.22
N ALA A 181 -12.73 -26.98 15.44
CA ALA A 181 -13.39 -28.28 15.44
C ALA A 181 -12.93 -29.11 16.65
N LYS A 182 -13.83 -29.92 17.22
CA LYS A 182 -13.57 -30.79 18.37
C LYS A 182 -13.85 -32.23 17.97
N GLY A 183 -12.93 -33.15 18.26
CA GLY A 183 -12.99 -34.53 17.78
C GLY A 183 -12.74 -34.66 16.26
N GLU A 184 -12.34 -33.57 15.61
CA GLU A 184 -12.10 -33.50 14.16
C GLU A 184 -10.82 -32.70 13.88
N ILE A 185 -10.15 -33.04 12.78
CA ILE A 185 -9.06 -32.25 12.23
C ILE A 185 -9.62 -31.33 11.15
N ALA A 186 -9.63 -30.03 11.41
CA ALA A 186 -10.01 -29.01 10.45
C ALA A 186 -8.77 -28.46 9.74
N PHE A 187 -8.77 -28.51 8.41
CA PHE A 187 -7.79 -27.86 7.54
C PHE A 187 -8.40 -26.62 6.89
N ALA A 188 -7.56 -25.63 6.58
CA ALA A 188 -7.94 -24.47 5.81
C ALA A 188 -7.07 -24.37 4.55
N GLY A 189 -7.68 -23.91 3.46
CA GLY A 189 -7.01 -23.48 2.24
C GLY A 189 -7.52 -22.11 1.84
N LEU A 190 -6.69 -21.36 1.11
CA LEU A 190 -7.05 -20.04 0.60
C LEU A 190 -6.90 -19.98 -0.92
N GLN A 191 -7.78 -19.22 -1.55
CA GLN A 191 -7.65 -18.74 -2.92
C GLN A 191 -7.99 -17.24 -2.92
N ALA A 192 -7.04 -16.40 -3.27
CA ALA A 192 -7.16 -14.94 -3.19
C ALA A 192 -6.87 -14.29 -4.55
N ASP A 193 -7.72 -13.34 -4.93
CA ASP A 193 -7.61 -12.62 -6.19
C ASP A 193 -7.91 -11.13 -5.97
N GLY A 194 -7.17 -10.25 -6.66
CA GLY A 194 -7.41 -8.82 -6.52
C GLY A 194 -6.38 -7.91 -7.17
N LEU A 195 -6.21 -6.74 -6.57
CA LEU A 195 -5.26 -5.70 -6.96
C LEU A 195 -4.34 -5.36 -5.77
N VAL A 196 -3.02 -5.41 -5.99
CA VAL A 196 -2.03 -4.80 -5.11
C VAL A 196 -1.77 -3.38 -5.58
N LYS A 197 -1.85 -2.42 -4.66
CA LYS A 197 -1.60 -1.00 -4.87
C LYS A 197 -0.29 -0.61 -4.20
N SER A 198 0.63 -0.11 -5.02
CA SER A 198 1.93 0.41 -4.56
C SER A 198 1.98 1.93 -4.69
N PRO A 199 2.48 2.67 -3.68
CA PRO A 199 2.72 4.09 -3.84
C PRO A 199 3.88 4.31 -4.84
N VAL A 200 3.60 4.95 -5.98
CA VAL A 200 4.59 5.23 -7.03
C VAL A 200 5.30 6.57 -6.80
N GLY A 201 4.88 7.29 -5.75
CA GLY A 201 5.37 8.61 -5.40
C GLY A 201 4.37 9.73 -5.69
N ASN A 202 4.90 10.93 -5.89
CA ASN A 202 4.11 12.14 -6.05
C ASN A 202 4.15 12.62 -7.50
N ALA A 203 2.98 12.77 -8.12
CA ALA A 203 2.87 13.54 -9.36
C ALA A 203 2.63 15.02 -9.02
N PHE A 204 3.24 15.90 -9.81
CA PHE A 204 2.98 17.33 -9.76
C PHE A 204 2.28 17.76 -11.03
N THR A 205 1.03 18.20 -10.89
CA THR A 205 0.34 18.88 -11.98
C THR A 205 0.43 20.38 -11.76
N THR A 206 0.59 21.14 -12.85
CA THR A 206 0.62 22.60 -12.78
C THR A 206 -0.70 23.14 -13.31
N THR A 207 -1.48 23.80 -12.46
CA THR A 207 -2.76 24.40 -12.83
C THR A 207 -2.67 25.91 -12.86
N LYS A 208 -3.40 26.53 -13.79
CA LYS A 208 -3.56 27.99 -13.85
C LYS A 208 -4.70 28.38 -12.92
N VAL A 209 -4.39 29.15 -11.89
CA VAL A 209 -5.38 29.72 -10.98
C VAL A 209 -5.48 31.22 -11.26
N ALA A 210 -6.71 31.73 -11.33
CA ALA A 210 -6.94 33.16 -11.53
C ALA A 210 -6.24 33.99 -10.45
N ASP A 211 -5.48 34.99 -10.88
CA ASP A 211 -4.74 35.91 -10.01
C ASP A 211 -4.79 37.30 -10.63
N LYS A 212 -5.79 38.09 -10.20
CA LYS A 212 -6.02 39.43 -10.73
C LYS A 212 -4.92 40.37 -10.21
N LYS A 213 -3.90 40.60 -11.04
CA LYS A 213 -2.86 41.59 -10.75
C LYS A 213 -3.42 43.01 -10.74
N SER A 214 -3.15 43.76 -9.67
CA SER A 214 -3.54 45.17 -9.55
C SER A 214 -2.81 46.07 -10.57
N LYS A 215 -3.36 47.28 -10.81
CA LYS A 215 -2.72 48.29 -11.67
C LYS A 215 -1.31 48.65 -11.19
N ALA A 216 -1.10 48.75 -9.88
CA ALA A 216 0.20 49.03 -9.27
C ALA A 216 1.23 47.92 -9.60
N VAL A 217 0.84 46.65 -9.49
CA VAL A 217 1.71 45.51 -9.82
C VAL A 217 2.08 45.51 -11.31
N LYS A 218 1.11 45.75 -12.21
CA LYS A 218 1.38 45.85 -13.65
C LYS A 218 2.35 46.99 -13.99
N LYS A 219 2.18 48.16 -13.36
CA LYS A 219 3.08 49.32 -13.51
C LYS A 219 4.51 48.98 -13.02
N ALA A 220 4.63 48.34 -11.86
CA ALA A 220 5.92 47.90 -11.33
C ALA A 220 6.60 46.86 -12.24
N ALA A 221 5.84 45.91 -12.78
CA ALA A 221 6.33 44.91 -13.73
C ALA A 221 6.85 45.57 -15.03
N LYS A 222 6.15 46.57 -15.56
CA LYS A 222 6.58 47.34 -16.75
C LYS A 222 7.90 48.08 -16.49
N LYS A 223 8.01 48.79 -15.35
CA LYS A 223 9.25 49.48 -14.96
C LYS A 223 10.44 48.51 -14.85
N LYS A 224 10.22 47.31 -14.27
CA LYS A 224 11.24 46.25 -14.20
C LYS A 224 11.63 45.73 -15.60
N TYR A 225 10.66 45.53 -16.48
CA TYR A 225 10.89 45.10 -17.87
C TYR A 225 11.78 46.10 -18.63
N GLU A 226 11.42 47.40 -18.60
CA GLU A 226 12.17 48.46 -19.28
C GLU A 226 13.62 48.53 -18.78
N ARG A 227 13.82 48.50 -17.45
CA ARG A 227 15.16 48.47 -16.84
C ARG A 227 15.98 47.27 -17.29
N ARG A 228 15.38 46.07 -17.33
CA ARG A 228 16.06 44.83 -17.76
C ARG A 228 16.40 44.85 -19.26
N ILE A 229 15.54 45.39 -20.11
CA ILE A 229 15.82 45.55 -21.54
C ILE A 229 16.95 46.57 -21.77
N ALA A 230 16.94 47.70 -21.06
CA ALA A 230 18.02 48.69 -21.15
C ALA A 230 19.36 48.09 -20.71
N ALA A 231 19.38 47.32 -19.62
CA ALA A 231 20.57 46.60 -19.17
C ALA A 231 21.05 45.58 -20.22
N ALA A 232 20.14 44.79 -20.80
CA ALA A 232 20.48 43.84 -21.86
C ALA A 232 21.08 44.52 -23.09
N LYS A 233 20.54 45.66 -23.53
CA LYS A 233 21.11 46.49 -24.61
C LYS A 233 22.51 46.99 -24.26
N LYS A 234 22.72 47.50 -23.04
CA LYS A 234 24.03 47.96 -22.56
C LYS A 234 25.06 46.82 -22.56
N THR A 235 24.68 45.64 -22.10
CA THR A 235 25.58 44.46 -22.13
C THR A 235 25.89 44.04 -23.57
N TYR A 236 24.91 44.03 -24.46
CA TYR A 236 25.11 43.71 -25.87
C TYR A 236 26.09 44.69 -26.54
N ALA A 237 25.91 46.00 -26.33
CA ALA A 237 26.81 47.01 -26.87
C ALA A 237 28.25 46.84 -26.36
N LYS A 238 28.43 46.53 -25.07
CA LYS A 238 29.77 46.21 -24.51
C LYS A 238 30.36 44.95 -25.12
N ALA A 239 29.55 43.90 -25.32
CA ALA A 239 30.00 42.66 -25.94
C ALA A 239 30.40 42.86 -27.41
N LEU A 240 29.64 43.65 -28.18
CA LEU A 240 30.02 44.03 -29.54
C LEU A 240 31.31 44.84 -29.60
N LYS A 241 31.50 45.80 -28.68
CA LYS A 241 32.75 46.57 -28.61
C LYS A 241 33.95 45.67 -28.33
N ARG A 242 33.80 44.70 -27.42
CA ARG A 242 34.86 43.73 -27.10
C ARG A 242 35.16 42.78 -28.26
N ALA A 243 34.13 42.34 -28.98
CA ALA A 243 34.27 41.43 -30.12
C ALA A 243 34.98 42.06 -31.34
N GLY A 244 34.92 43.40 -31.49
CA GLY A 244 35.57 44.11 -32.59
C GLY A 244 35.13 43.60 -33.98
N ARG A 245 36.09 43.08 -34.75
CA ARG A 245 35.88 42.50 -36.09
C ARG A 245 35.69 40.98 -36.08
N ASN A 246 35.78 40.31 -34.94
CA ASN A 246 35.62 38.86 -34.85
C ASN A 246 34.14 38.47 -35.09
N ALA A 247 33.88 37.79 -36.21
CA ALA A 247 32.53 37.39 -36.62
C ALA A 247 31.87 36.40 -35.65
N ALA A 248 32.65 35.47 -35.09
CA ALA A 248 32.16 34.45 -34.16
C ALA A 248 31.69 35.11 -32.84
N GLU A 249 32.49 36.01 -32.28
CA GLU A 249 32.15 36.71 -31.03
C GLU A 249 30.97 37.67 -31.19
N ARG A 250 30.84 38.34 -32.36
CA ARG A 250 29.67 39.17 -32.67
C ARG A 250 28.39 38.34 -32.76
N THR A 251 28.46 37.17 -33.38
CA THR A 251 27.35 36.21 -33.45
C THR A 251 26.96 35.74 -32.06
N ALA A 252 27.92 35.34 -31.23
CA ALA A 252 27.67 34.95 -29.84
C ALA A 252 27.01 36.08 -29.03
N ALA A 253 27.47 37.32 -29.18
CA ALA A 253 26.87 38.49 -28.53
C ALA A 253 25.40 38.70 -28.96
N ARG A 254 25.10 38.52 -30.26
CA ARG A 254 23.73 38.63 -30.79
C ARG A 254 22.81 37.54 -30.23
N THR A 255 23.25 36.28 -30.24
CA THR A 255 22.49 35.15 -29.69
C THR A 255 22.20 35.35 -28.20
N ALA A 256 23.21 35.76 -27.43
CA ALA A 256 23.05 36.06 -26.00
C ALA A 256 22.08 37.23 -25.75
N TYR A 257 22.08 38.26 -26.60
CA TYR A 257 21.12 39.35 -26.49
C TYR A 257 19.69 38.90 -26.80
N VAL A 258 19.50 38.12 -27.87
CA VAL A 258 18.19 37.59 -28.26
C VAL A 258 17.60 36.69 -27.16
N SER A 259 18.39 35.77 -26.61
CA SER A 259 17.94 34.89 -25.51
C SER A 259 17.58 35.67 -24.26
N ARG A 260 18.40 36.64 -23.85
CA ARG A 260 18.09 37.53 -22.71
C ARG A 260 16.83 38.35 -22.95
N ARG A 261 16.65 38.89 -24.15
CA ARG A 261 15.43 39.65 -24.51
C ARG A 261 14.19 38.75 -24.45
N ALA A 262 14.27 37.52 -24.94
CA ALA A 262 13.18 36.54 -24.87
C ALA A 262 12.84 36.19 -23.41
N ALA A 263 13.83 35.91 -22.57
CA ALA A 263 13.63 35.62 -21.15
C ALA A 263 12.98 36.79 -20.39
N VAL A 264 13.42 38.02 -20.66
CA VAL A 264 12.85 39.24 -20.06
C VAL A 264 11.39 39.44 -20.49
N ARG A 265 11.08 39.20 -21.78
CA ARG A 265 9.70 39.24 -22.30
C ARG A 265 8.81 38.19 -21.65
N SER A 266 9.27 36.94 -21.57
CA SER A 266 8.55 35.85 -20.91
C SER A 266 8.25 36.17 -19.45
N THR A 267 9.27 36.65 -18.71
CA THR A 267 9.10 37.06 -17.31
C THR A 267 8.07 38.19 -17.15
N TYR A 268 8.10 39.18 -18.05
CA TYR A 268 7.13 40.28 -18.03
C TYR A 268 5.72 39.78 -18.33
N ALA A 269 5.55 38.97 -19.38
CA ALA A 269 4.27 38.37 -19.74
C ALA A 269 3.66 37.58 -18.58
N TYR A 270 4.45 36.78 -17.87
CA TYR A 270 4.03 36.07 -16.67
C TYR A 270 3.67 37.03 -15.52
N SER A 271 4.47 38.09 -15.31
CA SER A 271 4.26 39.05 -14.21
C SER A 271 2.98 39.88 -14.36
N ILE A 272 2.48 40.06 -15.59
CA ILE A 272 1.22 40.76 -15.88
C ILE A 272 0.06 39.81 -16.16
N ALA A 273 0.33 38.51 -16.26
CA ALA A 273 -0.69 37.51 -16.51
C ALA A 273 -1.75 37.55 -15.41
N GLY A 274 -3.02 37.35 -15.79
CA GLY A 274 -4.14 37.27 -14.85
C GLY A 274 -4.24 35.91 -14.14
N TYR A 275 -3.15 35.15 -14.10
CA TYR A 275 -3.10 33.83 -13.48
C TYR A 275 -1.75 33.61 -12.79
N LYS A 276 -1.75 32.72 -11.79
CA LYS A 276 -0.55 32.11 -11.22
C LYS A 276 -0.56 30.62 -11.50
N LEU A 277 0.62 30.05 -11.71
CA LEU A 277 0.77 28.60 -11.81
C LEU A 277 0.88 28.03 -10.40
N VAL A 278 -0.04 27.14 -10.03
CA VAL A 278 -0.03 26.42 -8.76
C VAL A 278 0.38 24.99 -9.05
N LYS A 279 1.39 24.49 -8.32
CA LYS A 279 1.74 23.07 -8.34
C LYS A 279 0.83 22.34 -7.37
N ILE A 280 0.02 21.42 -7.88
CA ILE A 280 -0.80 20.52 -7.09
C ILE A 280 -0.06 19.19 -7.01
N ARG A 281 0.13 18.71 -5.78
CA ARG A 281 0.69 17.39 -5.51
C ARG A 281 -0.46 16.39 -5.45
N SER A 282 -0.34 15.29 -6.20
CA SER A 282 -1.23 14.13 -6.07
C SER A 282 -0.42 12.87 -5.82
N THR A 283 -0.88 12.04 -4.90
CA THR A 283 -0.35 10.68 -4.70
C THR A 283 -0.77 9.82 -5.89
N GLN A 284 0.17 9.12 -6.50
CA GLN A 284 -0.13 8.11 -7.51
C GLN A 284 0.06 6.72 -6.91
N THR A 285 -0.88 5.83 -7.22
CA THR A 285 -0.82 4.41 -6.89
C THR A 285 -0.78 3.61 -8.18
N ASP A 286 0.14 2.67 -8.29
CA ASP A 286 0.16 1.69 -9.37
C ASP A 286 -0.58 0.44 -8.88
N GLY A 287 -1.48 -0.08 -9.70
CA GLY A 287 -2.33 -1.21 -9.36
C GLY A 287 -1.97 -2.41 -10.22
N ARG A 288 -1.44 -3.47 -9.62
CA ARG A 288 -1.14 -4.74 -10.29
C ARG A 288 -2.12 -5.81 -9.83
N ARG A 289 -2.65 -6.61 -10.77
CA ARG A 289 -3.48 -7.77 -10.43
C ARG A 289 -2.64 -8.86 -9.77
N PHE A 290 -3.23 -9.61 -8.85
CA PHE A 290 -2.63 -10.80 -8.25
C PHE A 290 -3.64 -11.95 -8.21
N SER A 291 -3.11 -13.17 -8.17
CA SER A 291 -3.82 -14.40 -7.83
C SER A 291 -2.90 -15.25 -6.94
N ALA A 292 -3.44 -15.82 -5.86
CA ALA A 292 -2.68 -16.59 -4.88
C ALA A 292 -3.51 -17.77 -4.37
N SER A 293 -2.92 -18.97 -4.30
CA SER A 293 -3.56 -20.16 -3.73
C SER A 293 -2.55 -20.96 -2.89
N THR A 294 -3.06 -21.71 -1.92
CA THR A 294 -2.30 -22.72 -1.13
C THR A 294 -2.59 -24.15 -1.63
N ASP A 295 -3.04 -24.29 -2.87
CA ASP A 295 -3.48 -25.56 -3.46
C ASP A 295 -2.30 -26.50 -3.66
N ASN A 296 -2.06 -27.39 -2.70
CA ASN A 296 -1.22 -28.54 -2.98
C ASN A 296 -1.53 -29.87 -2.27
N PHE A 297 -2.49 -30.01 -1.35
CA PHE A 297 -2.58 -31.31 -0.64
C PHE A 297 -3.93 -31.90 -0.23
N LEU A 298 -5.05 -31.16 -0.18
CA LEU A 298 -6.25 -31.67 0.54
C LEU A 298 -7.60 -31.59 -0.19
N PHE A 299 -7.68 -31.01 -1.39
CA PHE A 299 -8.98 -30.73 -2.05
C PHE A 299 -9.08 -31.17 -3.52
N SER A 300 -8.08 -31.90 -4.02
CA SER A 300 -8.08 -32.53 -5.35
C SER A 300 -8.65 -33.94 -5.29
#